data_AF-A0A822FGU7-F1
#
_entry.id   AF-A0A822FGU7-F1
#
_cell.length_a   1.000
_cell.length_b   1.000
_cell.length_c   1.000
_cell.angle_alpha   90.00
_cell.angle_beta   90.00
_cell.angle_gamma   90.00
#
_symmetry.space_group_name_H-M   'P 1'
#
loop_
_entity.id
_entity.type
_entity.pdbx_description
1 polymer ?
#
loop_
_entity_poly.entity_id
_entity_poly.type
_entity_poly.pdbx_seq_one_letter_code
_entity_poly.pdbx_strand_id
1 'polypeptide(L)'
;MHGKCGTTYESGSLRRYHLGRTETIRSCTLQAQLFARTMSEKHNETANDTKYDLFLNAMQAHRQYTNDAINAKGVDRHLLGLRLIAMENKLPKPALYDHISYKRAMHFNLSTSQVR
;
A
#
# COMPACT_ATOMS: atom_id res chain seq x y z
N MET A 1 15.95 7.58 -7.66
CA MET A 1 16.00 9.02 -7.34
C MET A 1 16.17 9.29 -5.84
N HIS A 2 15.32 8.76 -4.95
CA HIS A 2 15.32 9.15 -3.52
C HIS A 2 16.07 8.21 -2.56
N GLY A 3 16.59 7.06 -3.02
CA GLY A 3 17.33 6.10 -2.18
C GLY A 3 16.50 5.39 -1.09
N LYS A 4 15.19 5.64 -1.04
CA LYS A 4 14.24 5.02 -0.09
C LYS A 4 12.86 4.86 -0.74
N CYS A 5 12.11 3.89 -0.27
CA CYS A 5 10.69 3.75 -0.61
C CYS A 5 9.84 4.67 0.27
N GLY A 6 8.85 5.31 -0.35
CA GLY A 6 7.85 6.12 0.35
C GLY A 6 6.54 5.35 0.51
N THR A 7 5.70 5.81 1.41
CA THR A 7 4.32 5.34 1.55
C THR A 7 3.54 5.70 0.30
N THR A 8 2.93 4.69 -0.35
CA THR A 8 2.27 4.85 -1.65
C THR A 8 0.78 4.56 -1.54
N TYR A 9 -0.02 5.43 -2.13
CA TYR A 9 -1.43 5.23 -2.41
C TYR A 9 -1.61 4.89 -3.89
N GLU A 10 -2.42 3.88 -4.17
CA GLU A 10 -2.97 3.61 -5.49
C GLU A 10 -4.47 3.33 -5.38
N SER A 11 -5.26 3.85 -6.31
CA SER A 11 -6.72 3.69 -6.30
C SER A 11 -7.15 2.28 -6.73
N GLY A 12 -7.75 1.50 -5.82
CA GLY A 12 -8.43 0.23 -6.14
C GLY A 12 -9.94 0.41 -6.20
N SER A 13 -10.57 0.12 -7.35
CA SER A 13 -12.02 0.33 -7.51
C SER A 13 -12.85 -0.68 -6.70
N LEU A 14 -13.82 -0.18 -5.95
CA LEU A 14 -14.82 -0.98 -5.24
C LEU A 14 -16.17 -1.03 -5.96
N ARG A 15 -16.24 -0.69 -7.25
CA ARG A 15 -17.50 -0.59 -8.02
C ARG A 15 -18.36 -1.85 -8.07
N ARG A 16 -17.81 -3.00 -7.66
CA ARG A 16 -18.54 -4.28 -7.52
C ARG A 16 -19.50 -4.29 -6.32
N TYR A 17 -19.30 -3.38 -5.37
CA TYR A 17 -20.15 -3.22 -4.19
C TYR A 17 -21.11 -2.04 -4.43
N HIS A 18 -22.32 -2.12 -3.85
CA HIS A 18 -23.28 -1.03 -3.92
C HIS A 18 -22.70 0.26 -3.33
N LEU A 19 -22.80 1.38 -4.05
CA LEU A 19 -22.18 2.68 -3.73
C LEU A 19 -20.65 2.64 -3.55
N GLY A 20 -20.00 1.56 -3.99
CA GLY A 20 -18.57 1.38 -3.86
C GLY A 20 -17.78 2.44 -4.64
N ARG A 21 -16.86 3.11 -3.94
CA ARG A 21 -15.89 4.05 -4.54
C ARG A 21 -14.54 3.37 -4.71
N THR A 22 -13.65 3.54 -3.74
CA THR A 22 -12.27 3.05 -3.83
C THR A 22 -11.76 2.57 -2.48
N GLU A 23 -10.90 1.55 -2.51
CA GLU A 23 -9.96 1.18 -1.45
C GLU A 23 -8.54 1.61 -1.86
N THR A 24 -7.62 1.71 -0.89
CA THR A 24 -6.20 1.96 -1.14
C THR A 24 -5.47 0.64 -1.44
N ILE A 25 -4.81 0.57 -2.59
CA ILE A 25 -3.77 -0.41 -2.87
C ILE A 25 -2.44 0.18 -2.35
N ARG A 26 -1.78 -0.53 -1.43
CA ARG A 26 -0.48 -0.11 -0.86
C ARG A 26 0.66 -0.70 -1.66
N SER A 27 1.01 -0.08 -2.79
CA SER A 27 1.93 -0.64 -3.78
C SER A 27 3.40 -0.73 -3.31
N CYS A 28 3.76 0.00 -2.25
CA CYS A 28 5.06 -0.11 -1.60
C CYS A 28 5.12 -1.32 -0.64
N THR A 29 5.23 -2.53 -1.19
CA THR A 29 5.40 -3.78 -0.43
C THR A 29 6.86 -4.03 -0.07
N LEU A 30 7.12 -4.94 0.86
CA LEU A 30 8.49 -5.38 1.19
C LEU A 30 9.19 -6.00 -0.03
N GLN A 31 8.45 -6.75 -0.84
CA GLN A 31 8.95 -7.37 -2.07
C GLN A 31 9.33 -6.30 -3.11
N ALA A 32 8.49 -5.28 -3.29
CA ALA A 32 8.80 -4.16 -4.17
C ALA A 32 10.02 -3.38 -3.67
N GLN A 33 10.14 -3.17 -2.36
CA GLN A 33 11.32 -2.52 -1.77
C GLN A 33 12.60 -3.34 -1.99
N LEU A 34 12.56 -4.65 -1.76
CA LEU A 34 13.71 -5.53 -1.94
C LEU A 34 14.15 -5.57 -3.41
N PHE A 35 13.19 -5.71 -4.34
CA PHE A 35 13.47 -5.64 -5.76
C PHE A 35 14.09 -4.30 -6.16
N ALA A 36 13.46 -3.18 -5.78
CA ALA A 36 13.94 -1.84 -6.12
C ALA A 36 15.33 -1.55 -5.54
N ARG A 37 15.58 -1.98 -4.29
CA ARG A 37 16.89 -1.86 -3.65
C ARG A 37 17.94 -2.65 -4.41
N THR A 38 17.69 -3.94 -4.67
CA THR A 38 18.61 -4.81 -5.42
C THR A 38 18.94 -4.16 -6.77
N MET A 39 17.95 -3.72 -7.53
CA MET A 39 18.16 -3.08 -8.83
C MET A 39 18.91 -1.74 -8.76
N SER A 40 18.94 -1.07 -7.60
CA SER A 40 19.54 0.25 -7.43
C SER A 40 20.92 0.23 -6.74
N GLU A 41 21.42 -0.94 -6.35
CA GLU A 41 22.72 -1.07 -5.69
C GLU A 41 23.88 -0.77 -6.67
N LYS A 42 24.84 0.05 -6.22
CA LYS A 42 26.06 0.32 -6.97
C LYS A 42 26.94 -0.93 -6.97
N HIS A 43 27.54 -1.25 -8.10
CA HIS A 43 28.32 -2.49 -8.28
C HIS A 43 27.51 -3.75 -7.95
N ASN A 44 26.25 -3.79 -8.37
CA ASN A 44 25.38 -4.94 -8.11
C ASN A 44 25.80 -6.18 -8.93
N GLU A 45 26.43 -7.14 -8.26
CA GLU A 45 26.84 -8.45 -8.78
C GLU A 45 25.75 -9.53 -8.74
N THR A 46 24.55 -9.20 -8.24
CA THR A 46 23.41 -10.13 -8.19
C THR A 46 23.11 -10.66 -9.60
N ALA A 47 23.03 -11.98 -9.72
CA ALA A 47 22.70 -12.69 -10.95
C ALA A 47 21.36 -12.24 -11.53
N ASN A 48 21.24 -12.27 -12.87
CA ASN A 48 20.02 -11.85 -13.56
C ASN A 48 18.81 -12.70 -13.18
N ASP A 49 18.99 -14.00 -12.97
CA ASP A 49 17.92 -14.90 -12.55
C ASP A 49 17.36 -14.50 -11.19
N THR A 50 18.22 -14.18 -10.24
CA THR A 50 17.79 -13.69 -8.91
C THR A 50 17.05 -12.34 -9.01
N LYS A 51 17.52 -11.42 -9.86
CA LYS A 51 16.80 -10.15 -10.11
C LYS A 51 15.41 -10.40 -10.70
N TYR A 52 15.30 -11.37 -11.61
CA TYR A 52 14.03 -11.77 -12.22
C TYR A 52 13.08 -12.40 -11.21
N ASP A 53 13.57 -13.28 -10.34
CA ASP A 53 12.76 -13.87 -9.26
C ASP A 53 12.24 -12.80 -8.29
N LEU A 54 13.08 -11.83 -7.93
CA LEU A 54 12.68 -10.69 -7.10
C LEU A 54 11.61 -9.83 -7.79
N PHE A 55 11.74 -9.62 -9.10
CA PHE A 55 10.73 -8.93 -9.90
C PHE A 55 9.40 -9.67 -9.88
N LEU A 56 9.40 -10.99 -10.13
CA LEU A 56 8.19 -11.81 -10.10
C LEU A 56 7.52 -11.78 -8.72
N ASN A 57 8.30 -11.88 -7.65
CA ASN A 57 7.80 -11.78 -6.28
C ASN A 57 7.16 -10.42 -5.98
N ALA A 58 7.77 -9.32 -6.45
CA ALA A 58 7.20 -7.98 -6.30
C ALA A 58 5.88 -7.84 -7.08
N MET A 59 5.80 -8.38 -8.29
CA MET A 59 4.58 -8.40 -9.10
C MET A 59 3.47 -9.24 -8.46
N GLN A 60 3.81 -10.42 -7.93
CA GLN A 60 2.83 -11.27 -7.25
C GLN A 60 2.29 -10.60 -5.99
N ALA A 61 3.16 -9.98 -5.18
CA ALA A 61 2.74 -9.25 -3.98
C ALA A 61 1.83 -8.07 -4.31
N HIS A 62 2.17 -7.28 -5.34
CA HIS A 62 1.33 -6.19 -5.79
C HIS A 62 -0.03 -6.69 -6.31
N ARG A 63 -0.05 -7.74 -7.15
CA ARG A 63 -1.29 -8.36 -7.63
C ARG A 63 -2.18 -8.87 -6.50
N GLN A 64 -1.58 -9.49 -5.49
CA GLN A 64 -2.31 -9.99 -4.32
C GLN A 64 -2.97 -8.82 -3.57
N TYR A 65 -2.21 -7.75 -3.28
CA TYR A 65 -2.77 -6.56 -2.64
C TYR A 65 -3.87 -5.88 -3.47
N THR A 66 -3.68 -5.80 -4.79
CA THR A 66 -4.70 -5.28 -5.70
C THR A 66 -5.98 -6.11 -5.62
N ASN A 67 -5.86 -7.44 -5.68
CA ASN A 67 -6.99 -8.34 -5.53
C ASN A 67 -7.68 -8.15 -4.17
N ASP A 68 -6.92 -8.08 -3.07
CA ASP A 68 -7.50 -7.90 -1.74
C ASP A 68 -8.24 -6.56 -1.63
N ALA A 69 -7.65 -5.46 -2.13
CA ALA A 69 -8.27 -4.14 -2.13
C ALA A 69 -9.59 -4.11 -2.93
N ILE A 70 -9.60 -4.61 -4.18
CA ILE A 70 -10.83 -4.61 -5.01
C ILE A 70 -11.89 -5.58 -4.50
N ASN A 71 -11.49 -6.57 -3.68
CA ASN A 71 -12.39 -7.49 -2.97
C ASN A 71 -12.78 -6.98 -1.55
N ALA A 72 -12.60 -5.68 -1.26
CA ALA A 72 -12.92 -5.05 0.03
C ALA A 72 -12.23 -5.70 1.24
N LYS A 73 -11.04 -6.26 1.03
CA LYS A 73 -10.16 -6.79 2.08
C LYS A 73 -8.96 -5.88 2.37
N GLY A 74 -9.00 -4.64 1.88
CA GLY A 74 -8.03 -3.61 2.23
C GLY A 74 -8.23 -3.08 3.65
N VAL A 75 -7.22 -2.36 4.14
CA VAL A 75 -7.17 -1.89 5.53
C VAL A 75 -7.55 -0.42 5.69
N ASP A 76 -7.34 0.41 4.67
CA ASP A 76 -7.44 1.86 4.80
C ASP A 76 -8.88 2.34 5.04
N ARG A 77 -9.87 1.87 4.25
CA ARG A 77 -11.27 2.25 4.51
C ARG A 77 -11.81 1.61 5.79
N HIS A 78 -11.35 0.42 6.15
CA HIS A 78 -11.72 -0.21 7.42
C HIS A 78 -11.22 0.62 8.63
N LEU A 79 -9.94 0.99 8.66
CA LEU A 79 -9.38 1.84 9.72
C LEU A 79 -10.03 3.22 9.75
N LEU A 80 -10.40 3.78 8.60
CA LEU A 80 -11.17 5.03 8.54
C LEU A 80 -12.56 4.85 9.16
N GLY A 81 -13.27 3.78 8.81
CA GLY A 81 -14.58 3.47 9.38
C GLY A 81 -14.55 3.38 10.91
N LEU A 82 -13.60 2.64 11.47
CA LEU A 82 -13.41 2.53 12.92
C LEU A 82 -13.15 3.89 13.58
N ARG A 83 -12.39 4.77 12.92
CA ARG A 83 -12.11 6.13 13.43
C ARG A 83 -13.38 6.97 13.46
N LEU A 84 -14.16 6.92 12.38
CA LEU A 84 -15.40 7.70 12.26
C LEU A 84 -16.46 7.21 13.24
N ILE A 85 -16.61 5.89 13.42
CA ILE A 85 -17.52 5.30 14.41
C ILE A 85 -17.14 5.74 15.83
N ALA A 86 -15.85 5.72 16.19
CA ALA A 86 -15.42 6.20 17.50
C ALA A 86 -15.76 7.70 17.70
N MET A 87 -15.57 8.52 16.66
CA MET A 87 -15.91 9.94 16.68
C MET A 87 -17.42 10.18 16.85
N GLU A 88 -18.24 9.47 16.07
CA GLU A 88 -19.70 9.56 16.10
C GLU A 88 -20.27 9.17 17.48
N ASN A 89 -19.70 8.13 18.07
CA ASN A 89 -20.08 7.66 19.41
C ASN A 89 -19.42 8.45 20.56
N LYS A 90 -18.70 9.53 20.26
CA LYS A 90 -17.97 10.37 21.24
C LYS A 90 -17.01 9.57 22.13
N LEU A 91 -16.49 8.47 21.60
CA LEU A 91 -15.47 7.66 22.25
C LEU A 91 -14.11 8.37 22.14
N PRO A 92 -13.21 8.16 23.12
CA PRO A 92 -11.84 8.65 22.99
C PRO A 92 -11.21 8.05 21.73
N LYS A 93 -10.51 8.89 20.97
CA LYS A 93 -9.77 8.47 19.78
C LYS A 93 -8.78 7.36 20.18
N PRO A 94 -8.84 6.16 19.56
CA PRO A 94 -7.91 5.09 19.89
C PRO A 94 -6.44 5.49 19.68
N ALA A 95 -5.56 5.05 20.59
CA ALA A 95 -4.13 5.41 20.57
C ALA A 95 -3.43 5.05 19.26
N LEU A 96 -3.91 4.02 18.55
CA LEU A 96 -3.44 3.64 17.21
C LEU A 96 -3.37 4.83 16.25
N TYR A 97 -4.36 5.71 16.25
CA TYR A 97 -4.45 6.83 15.31
C TYR A 97 -3.45 7.95 15.60
N ASP A 98 -2.93 8.02 16.83
CA ASP A 98 -1.89 8.97 17.21
C ASP A 98 -0.48 8.42 17.09
N HIS A 99 -0.36 7.10 16.97
CA HIS A 99 0.92 6.42 16.82
C HIS A 99 1.65 6.89 15.57
N ILE A 100 2.98 7.07 15.69
CA ILE A 100 3.82 7.58 14.61
C ILE A 100 3.74 6.72 13.36
N SER A 101 3.60 5.40 13.51
CA SER A 101 3.45 4.48 12.38
C SER A 101 2.17 4.73 11.59
N TYR A 102 1.03 5.00 12.24
CA TYR A 102 -0.21 5.30 11.55
C TYR A 102 -0.10 6.64 10.81
N LYS A 103 0.43 7.67 11.47
CA LYS A 103 0.67 8.99 10.85
C LYS A 103 1.56 8.89 9.61
N ARG A 104 2.65 8.12 9.69
CA ARG A 104 3.52 7.85 8.53
C ARG A 104 2.77 7.05 7.45
N ALA A 105 2.07 5.98 7.82
CA ALA A 105 1.34 5.12 6.89
C ALA A 105 0.22 5.84 6.11
N MET A 106 -0.33 6.93 6.68
CA MET A 106 -1.37 7.76 6.05
C MET A 106 -0.83 9.00 5.32
N HIS A 107 0.48 9.27 5.40
CA HIS A 107 1.11 10.34 4.66
C HIS A 107 1.68 9.80 3.35
N PHE A 108 0.89 9.81 2.27
CA PHE A 108 1.32 9.24 1.00
C PHE A 108 2.33 10.14 0.28
N ASN A 109 3.59 9.70 0.20
CA ASN A 109 4.62 10.38 -0.57
C ASN A 109 4.39 10.26 -2.08
N LEU A 110 3.74 9.17 -2.50
CA LEU A 110 3.37 8.91 -3.88
C LEU A 110 1.89 8.54 -3.92
N SER A 111 1.12 9.28 -4.71
CA SER A 111 -0.31 9.03 -4.92
C SER A 111 -0.55 8.79 -6.40
N THR A 112 -1.01 7.59 -6.74
CA THR A 112 -1.16 7.14 -8.13
C THR A 112 -2.57 6.64 -8.42
N SER A 113 -2.90 6.57 -9.70
CA SER A 113 -4.12 5.92 -10.19
C SER A 113 -3.88 5.49 -11.64
N GLN A 114 -4.34 4.30 -11.99
CA GLN A 114 -4.50 3.93 -13.39
C GLN A 114 -5.84 4.47 -13.90
N VAL A 115 -5.80 5.37 -14.88
CA VAL A 115 -6.99 5.83 -15.61
C VAL A 115 -6.92 5.18 -17.00
N ARG A 116 -7.91 4.36 -17.32
CA ARG A 116 -8.12 3.78 -18.65
C ARG A 116 -9.48 4.21 -19.16
#